data_AF-A0A821S2Y6-F1
#
_entry.id   AF-A0A821S2Y6-F1
#
_cell.length_a   1.000
_cell.length_b   1.000
_cell.length_c   1.000
_cell.angle_alpha   90.00
_cell.angle_beta   90.00
_cell.angle_gamma   90.00
#
_symmetry.space_group_name_H-M   'P 1'
#
loop_
_entity.id
_entity.type
_entity.pdbx_description
1 polymer ?
#
loop_
_entity_poly.entity_id
_entity_poly.type
_entity_poly.pdbx_seq_one_letter_code
_entity_poly.pdbx_strand_id
1 'polypeptide(L)'
;MAEQYGISQTEYELIKKQAARRAEMRREFLKQRTNPFKHAAEAGFVFDDAHQRFISMKVTQFEYFKPNRRTAIFGIGAVVIPMFLYGFLIHKERSIREAKCRSGELRYRDRLFKLS
;
A
#
# COMPACT_ATOMS: atom_id res chain seq x y z
N MET A 1 26.31 -29.29 18.38
CA MET A 1 26.21 -28.42 17.19
C MET A 1 25.54 -27.08 17.52
N ALA A 2 24.38 -27.04 18.19
CA ALA A 2 23.73 -25.78 18.57
C ALA A 2 24.50 -24.98 19.64
N GLU A 3 25.05 -25.67 20.64
CA GLU A 3 25.89 -25.06 21.70
C GLU A 3 27.14 -24.35 21.13
N GLN A 4 27.66 -24.80 19.99
CA GLN A 4 28.82 -24.20 19.31
C GLN A 4 28.53 -22.78 18.78
N TYR A 5 27.26 -22.47 18.56
CA TYR A 5 26.81 -21.15 18.09
C TYR A 5 26.16 -20.32 19.21
N GLY A 6 26.13 -20.82 20.45
CA GLY A 6 25.46 -20.15 21.56
C GLY A 6 23.94 -20.04 21.41
N ILE A 7 23.32 -20.91 20.61
CA ILE A 7 21.89 -20.88 20.26
C ILE A 7 21.20 -22.11 20.85
N SER A 8 19.92 -22.00 21.22
CA SER A 8 19.16 -23.16 21.69
C SER A 8 19.01 -24.22 20.60
N GLN A 9 18.92 -25.50 21.00
CA GLN A 9 18.78 -26.60 20.04
C GLN A 9 17.54 -26.43 19.12
N THR A 10 16.46 -25.86 19.67
CA THR A 10 15.22 -25.61 18.91
C THR A 10 15.39 -24.55 17.81
N GLU A 11 16.07 -23.44 18.12
CA GLU A 11 16.36 -22.38 17.16
C GLU A 11 17.32 -22.87 16.07
N TYR A 12 18.31 -23.68 16.44
CA TYR A 12 19.23 -24.30 15.49
C TYR A 12 18.49 -25.16 14.45
N GLU A 13 17.52 -25.97 14.89
CA GLU A 13 16.69 -26.78 14.01
C GLU A 13 15.78 -25.93 13.10
N LEU A 14 15.22 -24.84 13.62
CA LEU A 14 14.44 -23.89 12.82
C LEU A 14 15.29 -23.25 11.72
N ILE A 15 16.51 -22.81 12.05
CA ILE A 15 17.46 -22.23 11.09
C ILE A 15 17.80 -23.26 10.01
N LYS A 16 18.09 -24.51 10.40
CA LYS A 16 18.38 -25.61 9.47
C LYS A 16 17.21 -25.85 8.51
N LYS A 17 15.98 -25.90 9.02
CA LYS A 17 14.75 -26.04 8.19
C LYS A 17 14.55 -24.86 7.24
N GLN A 18 14.82 -23.63 7.68
CA GLN A 18 14.74 -22.45 6.81
C GLN A 18 15.82 -22.44 5.72
N ALA A 19 17.04 -22.86 6.06
CA ALA A 19 18.14 -22.97 5.10
C ALA A 19 17.84 -24.05 4.04
N ALA A 20 17.33 -25.21 4.46
CA ALA A 20 16.92 -26.27 3.55
C ALA A 20 15.84 -25.81 2.57
N ARG A 21 14.77 -25.14 3.05
CA ARG A 21 13.72 -24.57 2.19
C ARG A 21 14.27 -23.55 1.19
N ARG A 22 15.18 -22.66 1.62
CA ARG A 22 15.82 -21.68 0.72
C ARG A 22 16.68 -22.35 -0.35
N ALA A 23 17.42 -23.39 0.02
CA ALA A 23 18.25 -24.13 -0.93
C ALA A 23 17.39 -24.87 -1.98
N GLU A 24 16.26 -25.44 -1.57
CA GLU A 24 15.30 -26.10 -2.45
C GLU A 24 14.71 -25.13 -3.48
N MET A 25 14.13 -24.01 -3.03
CA MET A 25 13.57 -22.98 -3.92
C MET A 25 14.62 -22.43 -4.89
N ARG A 26 15.86 -22.21 -4.42
CA ARG A 26 16.96 -21.76 -5.27
C ARG A 26 17.32 -22.80 -6.32
N ARG A 27 17.34 -24.09 -5.96
CA ARG A 27 17.64 -25.19 -6.89
C ARG A 27 16.60 -25.26 -8.00
N GLU A 28 15.32 -25.12 -7.66
CA GLU A 28 14.23 -25.08 -8.63
C GLU A 28 14.35 -23.88 -9.57
N PHE A 29 14.58 -22.68 -9.02
CA PHE A 29 14.76 -21.48 -9.81
C PHE A 29 15.95 -21.59 -10.78
N LEU A 30 17.10 -22.07 -10.28
CA LEU A 30 18.28 -22.27 -11.12
C LEU A 30 18.02 -23.27 -12.24
N LYS A 31 17.37 -24.41 -11.94
CA LYS A 31 17.00 -25.41 -12.95
C LYS A 31 16.13 -24.83 -14.06
N GLN A 32 15.19 -23.95 -13.72
CA GLN A 32 14.33 -23.31 -14.71
C GLN A 32 15.11 -22.26 -15.50
N ARG A 33 15.87 -21.40 -14.81
CA ARG A 33 16.62 -20.29 -15.41
C ARG A 33 17.74 -20.74 -16.35
N THR A 34 18.45 -21.82 -16.02
CA THR A 34 19.58 -22.29 -16.83
C THR A 34 19.15 -23.16 -18.01
N ASN A 35 17.85 -23.44 -18.19
CA ASN A 35 17.36 -24.23 -19.31
C ASN A 35 17.27 -23.37 -20.59
N PRO A 36 18.10 -23.64 -21.62
CA PRO A 36 18.16 -22.82 -22.83
C PRO A 36 16.90 -22.95 -23.71
N PHE A 37 16.21 -24.09 -23.68
CA PHE A 37 15.06 -24.33 -24.54
C PHE A 37 13.77 -23.72 -23.99
N LYS A 38 13.69 -23.56 -22.66
CA LYS A 38 12.48 -23.02 -22.00
C LYS A 38 12.33 -21.51 -22.16
N HIS A 39 13.44 -20.79 -22.32
CA HIS A 39 13.47 -19.33 -22.48
C HIS A 39 13.58 -18.87 -23.94
N ALA A 40 13.71 -19.80 -24.89
CA ALA A 40 13.88 -19.49 -26.30
C ALA A 40 12.56 -19.26 -27.06
N ALA A 41 11.43 -19.80 -26.57
CA ALA A 41 10.17 -19.83 -27.32
C ALA A 41 9.15 -18.74 -26.92
N GLU A 42 9.01 -18.42 -25.63
CA GLU A 42 8.08 -17.39 -25.14
C GLU A 42 8.61 -16.70 -23.89
N ALA A 43 8.20 -15.44 -23.71
CA ALA A 43 8.47 -14.51 -22.60
C ALA A 43 9.61 -14.90 -21.64
N GLY A 44 10.77 -14.26 -21.78
CA GLY A 44 12.04 -14.59 -21.11
C GLY A 44 12.11 -14.44 -19.58
N PHE A 45 11.00 -14.61 -18.84
CA PHE A 45 10.98 -14.59 -17.38
C PHE A 45 10.61 -15.95 -16.79
N VAL A 46 11.16 -16.27 -15.61
CA VAL A 46 10.77 -17.45 -14.84
C VAL A 46 9.53 -17.09 -14.03
N PHE A 47 8.45 -17.84 -14.23
CA PHE A 47 7.22 -17.66 -13.49
C PHE A 47 7.39 -18.08 -12.02
N ASP A 48 7.03 -17.20 -11.09
CA ASP A 48 7.06 -17.47 -9.64
C ASP A 48 5.62 -17.50 -9.08
N ASP A 49 5.20 -18.68 -8.65
CA ASP A 49 3.90 -18.93 -8.02
C ASP A 49 3.76 -18.17 -6.68
N ALA A 50 4.84 -18.01 -5.91
CA ALA A 50 4.79 -17.23 -4.67
C ALA A 50 4.48 -15.76 -4.94
N HIS A 51 5.06 -15.20 -6.00
CA HIS A 51 4.78 -13.84 -6.43
C HIS A 51 3.32 -13.69 -6.92
N GLN A 52 2.84 -14.62 -7.74
CA GLN A 52 1.45 -14.60 -8.21
C GLN A 52 0.46 -14.69 -7.04
N ARG A 53 0.71 -15.55 -6.05
CA ARG A 53 -0.12 -15.66 -4.85
C ARG A 53 -0.15 -14.36 -4.04
N PHE A 54 0.99 -13.68 -3.92
CA PHE A 54 1.04 -12.39 -3.24
C PHE A 54 0.19 -11.34 -3.97
N ILE A 55 0.31 -11.23 -5.29
CA ILE A 55 -0.51 -10.32 -6.10
C ILE A 55 -1.99 -10.69 -5.96
N SER A 56 -2.32 -11.97 -6.07
CA SER A 56 -3.70 -12.45 -5.96
C SER A 56 -4.30 -12.11 -4.58
N MET A 57 -3.51 -12.22 -3.51
CA MET A 57 -3.90 -11.81 -2.16
C MET A 57 -4.18 -10.31 -2.07
N LYS A 58 -3.42 -9.46 -2.78
CA LYS A 58 -3.66 -8.00 -2.81
C LYS A 58 -4.95 -7.66 -3.53
N VAL A 59 -5.25 -8.34 -4.64
CA VAL A 59 -6.47 -8.10 -5.41
C VAL A 59 -7.72 -8.57 -4.66
N THR A 60 -7.63 -9.72 -3.98
CA THR A 60 -8.74 -10.32 -3.22
C THR A 60 -8.92 -9.74 -1.80
N GLN A 61 -8.23 -8.65 -1.45
CA GLN A 61 -8.30 -8.05 -0.10
C GLN A 61 -9.72 -7.72 0.36
N PHE A 62 -10.59 -7.33 -0.57
CA PHE A 62 -11.97 -7.00 -0.26
C PHE A 62 -12.80 -8.23 0.15
N GLU A 63 -12.54 -9.40 -0.43
CA GLU A 63 -13.26 -10.65 -0.10
C GLU A 63 -13.00 -11.10 1.34
N TYR A 64 -11.79 -10.83 1.85
CA TYR A 64 -11.38 -11.16 3.22
C TYR A 64 -11.57 -10.01 4.21
N PHE A 65 -12.16 -8.89 3.78
CA PHE A 65 -12.37 -7.74 4.64
C PHE A 65 -13.37 -8.08 5.75
N LYS A 66 -12.97 -7.82 7.01
CA LYS A 66 -13.84 -7.96 8.18
C LYS A 66 -14.02 -6.60 8.86
N PRO A 67 -15.26 -6.10 9.01
CA PRO A 67 -15.50 -4.84 9.69
C PRO A 67 -15.10 -4.95 11.16
N ASN A 68 -14.18 -4.08 11.59
CA ASN A 68 -13.69 -3.98 12.96
C ASN A 68 -13.71 -2.51 13.40
N ARG A 69 -13.71 -2.25 14.72
CA ARG A 69 -13.59 -0.90 15.27
C ARG A 69 -12.34 -0.18 14.77
N ARG A 70 -11.21 -0.88 14.67
CA ARG A 70 -9.96 -0.31 14.14
C ARG A 70 -10.07 0.11 12.68
N THR A 71 -10.69 -0.73 11.83
CA THR A 71 -10.87 -0.42 10.40
C THR A 71 -11.89 0.71 10.20
N ALA A 72 -12.93 0.77 11.03
CA ALA A 72 -13.90 1.85 11.01
C ALA A 72 -13.28 3.19 11.41
N ILE A 73 -12.50 3.25 12.49
CA ILE A 73 -11.79 4.48 12.91
C ILE A 73 -10.84 4.95 11.81
N PHE A 74 -10.11 4.03 11.17
CA PHE A 74 -9.25 4.36 10.04
C PHE A 74 -10.06 4.93 8.86
N GLY A 75 -11.19 4.31 8.50
CA GLY A 75 -12.05 4.81 7.43
C GLY A 75 -12.62 6.20 7.71
N ILE A 76 -13.07 6.45 8.94
CA ILE A 76 -13.55 7.78 9.36
C ILE A 76 -12.41 8.80 9.31
N GLY A 77 -11.26 8.46 9.87
CA GLY A 77 -10.10 9.35 9.93
C GLY A 77 -9.51 9.69 8.56
N ALA A 78 -9.44 8.71 7.65
CA ALA A 78 -8.81 8.87 6.35
C ALA A 78 -9.75 9.44 5.28
N VAL A 79 -11.07 9.22 5.39
CA VAL A 79 -12.03 9.61 4.34
C VAL A 79 -12.96 10.71 4.83
N VAL A 80 -13.64 10.47 5.96
CA VAL A 80 -14.73 11.35 6.42
C VAL A 80 -14.16 12.68 6.92
N ILE A 81 -13.12 12.65 7.75
CA ILE A 81 -12.52 13.87 8.32
C ILE A 81 -11.97 14.80 7.23
N PRO A 82 -11.14 14.35 6.26
CA PRO A 82 -10.64 15.23 5.21
C PRO A 82 -11.75 15.84 4.36
N MET A 83 -12.81 15.08 4.07
CA MET A 83 -13.96 15.58 3.30
C MET A 83 -14.66 16.74 4.01
N PHE A 84 -14.95 16.59 5.31
CA PHE A 84 -15.58 17.66 6.10
C PHE A 84 -14.64 18.84 6.34
N LEU A 85 -13.36 18.57 6.61
CA LEU A 85 -12.36 19.62 6.81
C LEU A 85 -12.24 20.49 5.56
N TYR A 86 -12.14 19.88 4.39
CA TYR A 86 -12.04 20.61 3.12
C TYR A 86 -13.29 21.45 2.85
N GLY A 87 -14.49 20.86 3.04
CA GLY A 87 -15.75 21.60 2.92
C GLY A 87 -15.85 22.79 3.87
N PHE A 88 -15.42 22.61 5.12
CA PHE A 88 -15.40 23.69 6.12
C PHE A 88 -14.43 24.82 5.75
N LEU A 89 -13.22 24.48 5.27
CA LEU A 89 -12.24 25.49 4.84
C LEU A 89 -12.78 26.35 3.70
N ILE A 90 -13.39 25.73 2.68
CA ILE A 90 -14.02 26.45 1.57
C ILE A 90 -15.16 27.34 2.08
N HIS A 91 -16.04 26.80 2.92
CA HIS A 91 -17.17 27.56 3.44
C HIS A 91 -16.71 28.77 4.26
N LYS A 92 -15.69 28.59 5.11
CA LYS A 92 -15.10 29.64 5.92
C LYS A 92 -14.46 30.72 5.05
N GLU A 93 -13.65 30.34 4.06
CA GLU A 93 -13.02 31.29 3.13
C GLU A 93 -14.08 32.09 2.36
N ARG A 94 -15.10 31.41 1.85
CA ARG A 94 -16.22 32.04 1.13
C ARG A 94 -16.95 33.04 2.02
N SER A 95 -17.30 32.65 3.25
CA SER A 95 -18.05 33.51 4.17
C SER A 95 -17.25 34.75 4.59
N ILE A 96 -15.96 34.59 4.88
CA ILE A 96 -15.06 35.71 5.18
C ILE A 96 -14.96 36.66 3.99
N ARG A 97 -14.85 36.11 2.78
CA ARG A 97 -14.75 36.93 1.57
C ARG A 97 -16.04 37.67 1.27
N GLU A 98 -17.19 37.02 1.40
CA GLU A 98 -18.50 37.65 1.25
C GLU A 98 -18.70 38.78 2.29
N ALA A 99 -18.27 38.57 3.54
CA ALA A 99 -18.30 39.60 4.57
C ALA A 99 -17.46 40.83 4.19
N LYS A 100 -16.21 40.63 3.73
CA LYS A 100 -15.32 41.72 3.25
C LYS A 100 -15.88 42.45 2.02
N CYS A 101 -16.60 41.74 1.16
CA CYS A 101 -17.30 42.36 0.04
C CYS A 101 -18.46 43.26 0.52
N ARG A 102 -19.20 42.84 1.56
CA ARG A 102 -20.32 43.61 2.14
C ARG A 102 -19.86 44.79 2.98
N SER A 103 -18.77 44.65 3.75
CA SER A 103 -18.21 45.76 4.54
C SER A 103 -17.49 46.81 3.70
N GLY A 104 -17.24 46.53 2.42
CA GLY A 104 -16.54 47.45 1.50
C GLY A 104 -15.02 47.46 1.67
N GLU A 105 -14.45 46.64 2.56
CA GLU A 105 -13.01 46.46 2.72
C GLU A 105 -12.35 45.93 1.43
N LEU A 106 -13.07 45.09 0.68
CA LEU A 106 -12.57 44.55 -0.58
C LEU A 106 -12.92 45.47 -1.76
N ARG A 107 -11.89 46.08 -2.36
CA ARG A 107 -12.02 46.93 -3.55
C ARG A 107 -12.62 46.13 -4.71
N TYR A 108 -13.45 46.79 -5.52
CA TYR A 108 -14.16 46.15 -6.64
C TYR A 108 -13.21 45.46 -7.64
N ARG A 109 -12.04 46.04 -7.91
CA ARG A 109 -11.02 45.47 -8.80
C ARG A 109 -10.42 44.15 -8.29
N ASP A 110 -10.42 43.93 -6.98
CA ASP A 110 -9.80 42.77 -6.32
C ASP A 110 -10.84 41.63 -6.10
N ARG A 111 -12.07 41.81 -6.58
CA ARG A 111 -13.12 40.79 -6.57
C ARG A 111 -12.88 39.75 -7.66
N LEU A 112 -12.95 38.48 -7.28
CA LEU A 112 -12.70 37.33 -8.15
C LEU A 112 -13.83 37.06 -9.16
N PHE A 113 -15.09 37.32 -8.78
CA PHE A 113 -16.23 37.25 -9.71
C PHE A 113 -16.62 38.67 -10.09
N LYS A 114 -16.22 39.10 -11.28
CA LYS A 114 -16.74 40.29 -11.94
C LYS A 114 -17.79 39.81 -12.93
N LEU A 115 -18.87 40.57 -13.10
CA LEU A 115 -19.88 40.34 -14.14
C LEU A 115 -19.15 40.13 -15.47
N SER A 116 -19.09 38.87 -15.90
CA SER A 116 -18.63 38.46 -17.22
C SER A 116 -19.74 38.73 -18.22
#